data_AF-A0A7W8XC93-F1
#
_entry.id   AF-A0A7W8XC93-F1
#
_cell.length_a   1.000
_cell.length_b   1.000
_cell.length_c   1.000
_cell.angle_alpha   90.00
_cell.angle_beta   90.00
_cell.angle_gamma   90.00
#
_symmetry.space_group_name_H-M   'P 1'
#
loop_
_entity.id
_entity.type
_entity.pdbx_description
1 polymer ?
#
loop_
_entity_poly.entity_id
_entity_poly.type
_entity_poly.pdbx_seq_one_letter_code
_entity_poly.pdbx_strand_id
1 'polypeptide(L)'
;MLRSIAITMVALWAAITSAAIAADRIVSPSDRQTLAAVLEQAAVGDRIILRPGKYPGRVVIKKTLTVEGDPGASIIGDGKGTVVTIDAPDVVLRGVDISGSGMDLEAMDSGVFATEAATAALIEDTVVAGNLYGIYIHGAAKSMVRRNKIIGLSDGRLSESGNGVTVWNAPGARVIENEISFGRDGIATIASKRNVFSGNRFTNVRFAIHYMYTNDSEIRGNVSTGNLVGYAIMFSSRLKIVDNISDGDRDHGLLLNFANNSLVSGNIVRGHLQPESRWTLAGTRASSQEMPMDDSAPQDEGDQSGFRLGPEKCVFIYNANKNRILDNEFDGCAIGIHFTAGSEGNLMSGNAFINNRNQVKYAGTRYIDWSVDGRGNYWSDNQAFDLDGDGIGDNPYRPNDLMDKVLWTSPQAKVLTTSPAVQVIRWAQAQFPALLPGGVIDSHPLMAPPAHKEVLQ
;
A
#
# COMPACT_ATOMS: atom_id res chain seq x y z
N MET A 1 60.79 -61.67 -25.67
CA MET A 1 60.56 -60.67 -24.59
C MET A 1 60.93 -59.29 -25.14
N LEU A 2 60.27 -58.23 -24.66
CA LEU A 2 60.29 -56.81 -25.10
C LEU A 2 59.35 -56.51 -26.29
N ARG A 3 58.04 -56.35 -26.05
CA ARG A 3 57.28 -55.16 -25.59
C ARG A 3 57.10 -54.08 -26.66
N SER A 4 55.94 -54.15 -27.31
CA SER A 4 55.32 -53.16 -28.19
C SER A 4 55.05 -51.85 -27.45
N ILE A 5 55.44 -50.72 -28.04
CA ILE A 5 55.09 -49.38 -27.58
C ILE A 5 53.81 -48.98 -28.32
N ALA A 6 52.69 -48.93 -27.59
CA ALA A 6 51.43 -48.40 -28.09
C ALA A 6 51.45 -46.87 -27.95
N ILE A 7 51.23 -46.18 -29.07
CA ILE A 7 51.03 -44.74 -29.15
C ILE A 7 49.59 -44.46 -28.70
N THR A 8 49.41 -43.93 -27.49
CA THR A 8 48.14 -43.33 -27.06
C THR A 8 48.21 -41.82 -27.30
N MET A 9 47.69 -41.42 -28.46
CA MET A 9 47.47 -40.01 -28.80
C MET A 9 46.21 -39.55 -28.07
N VAL A 10 46.38 -38.90 -26.91
CA VAL A 10 45.28 -38.25 -26.18
C VAL A 10 44.92 -36.97 -26.93
N ALA A 11 43.83 -37.01 -27.68
CA ALA A 11 43.23 -35.82 -28.26
C ALA A 11 42.55 -35.00 -27.15
N LEU A 12 43.27 -33.99 -26.67
CA LEU A 12 42.73 -32.97 -25.76
C LEU A 12 41.83 -32.04 -26.60
N TRP A 13 40.54 -32.37 -26.70
CA TRP A 13 39.55 -31.42 -27.21
C TRP A 13 39.39 -30.31 -26.18
N ALA A 14 40.08 -29.19 -26.40
CA ALA A 14 39.82 -27.95 -25.70
C ALA A 14 38.40 -27.50 -26.07
N ALA A 15 37.44 -27.80 -25.19
CA ALA A 15 36.14 -27.16 -25.21
C ALA A 15 36.36 -25.68 -24.90
N ILE A 16 36.56 -24.88 -25.95
CA ILE A 16 36.39 -23.45 -25.89
C ILE A 16 34.91 -23.25 -25.61
N THR A 17 34.56 -23.12 -24.33
CA THR A 17 33.26 -22.61 -23.93
C THR A 17 33.20 -21.20 -24.49
N SER A 18 32.59 -21.06 -25.66
CA SER A 18 32.20 -19.76 -26.20
C SER A 18 31.28 -19.15 -25.15
N ALA A 19 31.82 -18.22 -24.36
CA ALA A 19 30.98 -17.31 -23.61
C ALA A 19 30.18 -16.55 -24.68
N ALA A 20 28.91 -16.92 -24.85
CA ALA A 20 28.03 -16.27 -25.79
C ALA A 20 28.06 -14.77 -25.47
N ILE A 21 28.63 -13.97 -26.37
CA ILE A 21 28.62 -12.53 -26.25
C ILE A 21 27.16 -12.11 -26.38
N ALA A 22 26.64 -11.43 -25.35
CA ALA A 22 25.32 -10.81 -25.38
C ALA A 22 25.20 -9.94 -26.63
N ALA A 23 24.23 -10.27 -27.50
CA ALA A 23 24.02 -9.57 -28.76
C ALA A 23 22.79 -8.67 -28.69
N ASP A 24 22.86 -7.53 -29.38
CA ASP A 24 21.71 -6.67 -29.63
C ASP A 24 20.90 -7.24 -30.81
N ARG A 25 19.61 -7.48 -30.58
CA ARG A 25 18.63 -7.90 -31.58
C ARG A 25 17.57 -6.83 -31.72
N ILE A 26 17.61 -6.10 -32.82
CA ILE A 26 16.61 -5.09 -33.14
C ILE A 26 15.42 -5.78 -33.79
N VAL A 27 14.22 -5.50 -33.27
CA VAL A 27 12.95 -6.00 -33.79
C VAL A 27 12.09 -4.81 -34.18
N SER A 28 11.48 -4.86 -35.35
CA SER A 28 10.53 -3.86 -35.84
C SER A 28 9.18 -4.51 -36.14
N PRO A 29 8.05 -3.80 -36.00
CA PRO A 29 6.72 -4.38 -36.28
C PRO A 29 6.54 -4.84 -37.73
N SER A 30 7.31 -4.28 -38.66
CA SER A 30 7.31 -4.65 -40.09
C SER A 30 8.13 -5.90 -40.40
N ASP A 31 8.87 -6.43 -39.43
CA ASP A 31 9.71 -7.61 -39.65
C ASP A 31 8.86 -8.84 -39.94
N ARG A 32 9.37 -9.74 -40.80
CA ARG A 32 8.69 -11.01 -41.08
C ARG A 32 8.63 -11.93 -39.86
N GLN A 33 9.58 -11.77 -38.94
CA GLN A 33 9.68 -12.61 -37.76
C GLN A 33 8.91 -11.98 -36.60
N THR A 34 8.09 -12.77 -35.92
CA THR A 34 7.34 -12.32 -34.75
C THR A 34 8.27 -12.15 -33.54
N LEU A 35 7.89 -11.29 -32.60
CA LEU A 35 8.62 -11.09 -31.35
C LEU A 35 8.82 -12.41 -30.59
N ALA A 36 7.79 -13.27 -30.55
CA ALA A 36 7.88 -14.60 -29.92
C ALA A 36 8.99 -15.46 -30.54
N ALA A 37 9.10 -15.48 -31.88
CA ALA A 37 10.13 -16.23 -32.58
C ALA A 37 11.53 -15.64 -32.35
N VAL A 38 11.66 -14.31 -32.23
CA VAL A 38 12.94 -13.67 -31.86
C VAL A 38 13.37 -14.08 -30.46
N LEU A 39 12.45 -14.04 -29.48
CA LEU A 39 12.72 -14.44 -28.09
C LEU A 39 13.13 -15.91 -27.98
N GLU A 40 12.51 -16.80 -28.77
CA GLU A 40 12.87 -18.22 -28.82
C GLU A 40 14.30 -18.44 -29.34
N GLN A 41 14.72 -17.68 -30.35
CA GLN A 41 16.05 -17.79 -30.98
C GLN A 41 17.16 -17.03 -30.24
N ALA A 42 16.81 -16.13 -29.34
CA ALA A 42 17.77 -15.34 -28.56
C ALA A 42 18.68 -16.24 -27.71
N ALA A 43 19.95 -15.84 -27.56
CA ALA A 43 20.89 -16.48 -26.65
C ALA A 43 20.73 -15.88 -25.24
N VAL A 44 21.15 -16.63 -24.22
CA VAL A 44 21.19 -16.13 -22.84
C VAL A 44 22.08 -14.87 -22.79
N GLY A 45 21.56 -13.80 -22.21
CA GLY A 45 22.21 -12.49 -22.10
C GLY A 45 21.88 -11.51 -23.22
N ASP A 46 21.22 -11.94 -24.31
CA ASP A 46 20.89 -11.04 -25.42
C ASP A 46 19.95 -9.90 -24.99
N ARG A 47 20.08 -8.78 -25.69
CA ARG A 47 19.19 -7.63 -25.58
C ARG A 47 18.29 -7.54 -26.81
N ILE A 48 16.99 -7.55 -26.59
CA ILE A 48 15.94 -7.45 -27.60
C ILE A 48 15.42 -6.01 -27.57
N ILE A 49 15.70 -5.25 -28.63
CA ILE A 49 15.34 -3.84 -28.75
C ILE A 49 14.13 -3.73 -29.67
N LEU A 50 12.99 -3.30 -29.12
CA LEU A 50 11.75 -3.13 -29.86
C LEU A 50 11.68 -1.71 -30.41
N ARG A 51 11.69 -1.57 -31.74
CA ARG A 51 11.42 -0.29 -32.40
C ARG A 51 9.97 0.16 -32.17
N PRO A 52 9.67 1.45 -32.32
CA PRO A 52 8.32 1.96 -32.09
C PRO A 52 7.26 1.23 -32.91
N GLY A 53 6.13 0.93 -32.28
CA GLY A 53 4.95 0.31 -32.89
C GLY A 53 4.40 -0.88 -32.11
N LYS A 54 3.51 -1.65 -32.75
CA LYS A 54 2.66 -2.66 -32.11
C LYS A 54 3.15 -4.07 -32.41
N TYR A 55 3.41 -4.85 -31.36
CA TYR A 55 3.81 -6.25 -31.42
C TYR A 55 2.63 -7.11 -30.92
N PRO A 56 1.83 -7.69 -31.82
CA PRO A 56 0.63 -8.43 -31.43
C PRO A 56 0.98 -9.79 -30.83
N GLY A 57 0.13 -10.23 -29.91
CA GLY A 57 0.14 -11.56 -29.33
C GLY A 57 0.79 -11.61 -27.94
N ARG A 58 1.13 -12.83 -27.55
CA ARG A 58 1.62 -13.15 -26.22
C ARG A 58 3.03 -13.71 -26.31
N VAL A 59 3.86 -13.38 -25.35
CA VAL A 59 5.28 -13.76 -25.35
C VAL A 59 5.68 -14.42 -24.04
N VAL A 60 6.58 -15.38 -24.13
CA VAL A 60 7.17 -16.05 -22.96
C VAL A 60 8.68 -15.90 -23.02
N ILE A 61 9.27 -15.26 -22.01
CA ILE A 61 10.70 -15.03 -21.89
C ILE A 61 11.29 -16.17 -21.05
N LYS A 62 11.85 -17.18 -21.73
CA LYS A 62 12.38 -18.42 -21.11
C LYS A 62 13.89 -18.43 -20.88
N LYS A 63 14.57 -17.32 -21.15
CA LYS A 63 16.01 -17.15 -21.01
C LYS A 63 16.27 -15.82 -20.33
N THR A 64 17.39 -15.70 -19.63
CA THR A 64 17.86 -14.41 -19.11
C THR A 64 18.10 -13.47 -20.27
N LEU A 65 17.24 -12.48 -20.44
CA LEU A 65 17.23 -11.55 -21.57
C LEU A 65 16.91 -10.14 -21.05
N THR A 66 17.37 -9.13 -21.78
CA THR A 66 16.83 -7.77 -21.65
C THR A 66 15.87 -7.51 -22.82
N VAL A 67 14.61 -7.17 -22.53
CA VAL A 67 13.63 -6.69 -23.51
C VAL A 67 13.42 -5.20 -23.26
N GLU A 68 13.81 -4.38 -24.22
CA GLU A 68 13.84 -2.92 -24.13
C GLU A 68 13.04 -2.31 -25.28
N GLY A 69 12.08 -1.43 -24.97
CA GLY A 69 11.31 -0.70 -25.96
C GLY A 69 11.85 0.70 -26.20
N ASP A 70 12.00 1.07 -27.48
CA ASP A 70 12.06 2.48 -27.86
C ASP A 70 10.68 3.13 -27.57
N PRO A 71 10.61 4.45 -27.28
CA PRO A 71 9.35 5.14 -27.03
C PRO A 71 8.29 4.85 -28.11
N GLY A 72 7.14 4.34 -27.68
CA GLY A 72 6.04 3.92 -28.57
C GLY A 72 6.05 2.44 -28.96
N ALA A 73 6.97 1.62 -28.44
CA ALA A 73 6.89 0.16 -28.55
C ALA A 73 5.81 -0.40 -27.61
N SER A 74 4.96 -1.29 -28.13
CA SER A 74 3.84 -1.86 -27.38
C SER A 74 3.65 -3.35 -27.68
N ILE A 75 3.47 -4.18 -26.65
CA ILE A 75 3.05 -5.58 -26.78
C ILE A 75 1.56 -5.66 -26.46
N ILE A 76 0.76 -6.13 -27.43
CA ILE A 76 -0.70 -6.10 -27.34
C ILE A 76 -1.22 -7.53 -27.41
N GLY A 77 -1.80 -7.99 -26.30
CA GLY A 77 -2.47 -9.27 -26.21
C GLY A 77 -3.75 -9.36 -27.03
N ASP A 78 -4.27 -10.57 -27.19
CA ASP A 78 -5.45 -10.89 -27.97
C ASP A 78 -6.74 -10.99 -27.11
N GLY A 79 -6.70 -10.48 -25.88
CA GLY A 79 -7.80 -10.58 -24.93
C GLY A 79 -7.92 -11.95 -24.27
N LYS A 80 -6.87 -12.79 -24.31
CA LYS A 80 -6.85 -14.12 -23.70
C LYS A 80 -5.54 -14.37 -22.98
N GLY A 81 -5.55 -14.89 -21.75
CA GLY A 81 -4.31 -15.27 -21.08
C GLY A 81 -3.46 -14.06 -20.67
N THR A 82 -2.22 -14.35 -20.29
CA THR A 82 -1.22 -13.32 -19.98
C THR A 82 -0.52 -12.79 -21.23
N VAL A 83 -0.23 -11.49 -21.28
CA VAL A 83 0.45 -10.84 -22.41
C VAL A 83 1.96 -11.14 -22.42
N VAL A 84 2.65 -10.88 -21.31
CA VAL A 84 4.09 -11.17 -21.14
C VAL A 84 4.30 -12.11 -19.95
N THR A 85 4.77 -13.32 -20.20
CA THR A 85 5.21 -14.25 -19.15
C THR A 85 6.72 -14.22 -19.04
N ILE A 86 7.25 -13.92 -17.85
CA ILE A 86 8.68 -14.04 -17.53
C ILE A 86 8.87 -15.38 -16.80
N ASP A 87 9.70 -16.25 -17.37
CA ASP A 87 9.93 -17.62 -16.90
C ASP A 87 11.43 -17.98 -16.85
N ALA A 88 12.25 -17.00 -16.51
CA ALA A 88 13.69 -17.15 -16.37
C ALA A 88 14.26 -16.09 -15.40
N PRO A 89 15.38 -16.39 -14.71
CA PRO A 89 15.98 -15.46 -13.77
C PRO A 89 16.63 -14.27 -14.48
N ASP A 90 16.78 -13.17 -13.75
CA ASP A 90 17.53 -11.98 -14.16
C ASP A 90 17.03 -11.35 -15.47
N VAL A 91 15.77 -11.61 -15.84
CA VAL A 91 15.14 -10.96 -16.99
C VAL A 91 14.86 -9.50 -16.69
N VAL A 92 15.17 -8.65 -17.66
CA VAL A 92 14.86 -7.22 -17.63
C VAL A 92 13.79 -6.93 -18.67
N LEU A 93 12.69 -6.30 -18.28
CA LEU A 93 11.64 -5.79 -19.16
C LEU A 93 11.50 -4.30 -18.90
N ARG A 94 11.76 -3.47 -19.92
CA ARG A 94 11.74 -2.00 -19.75
C ARG A 94 11.25 -1.22 -20.95
N GLY A 95 10.59 -0.09 -20.72
CA GLY A 95 10.25 0.86 -21.79
C GLY A 95 9.21 0.36 -22.79
N VAL A 96 8.43 -0.67 -22.43
CA VAL A 96 7.42 -1.28 -23.31
C VAL A 96 6.02 -1.06 -22.75
N ASP A 97 5.08 -0.62 -23.58
CA ASP A 97 3.66 -0.54 -23.22
C ASP A 97 2.99 -1.92 -23.35
N ILE A 98 2.20 -2.34 -22.35
CA ILE A 98 1.64 -3.71 -22.27
C ILE A 98 0.15 -3.67 -21.97
N SER A 99 -0.66 -4.26 -22.85
CA SER A 99 -2.12 -4.27 -22.74
C SER A 99 -2.79 -5.48 -23.37
N GLY A 100 -4.07 -5.71 -23.05
CA GLY A 100 -4.90 -6.71 -23.73
C GLY A 100 -4.78 -8.13 -23.19
N SER A 101 -4.58 -8.30 -21.87
CA SER A 101 -4.70 -9.61 -21.23
C SER A 101 -6.12 -10.18 -21.36
N GLY A 102 -6.29 -11.46 -21.04
CA GLY A 102 -7.60 -12.02 -20.74
C GLY A 102 -8.16 -11.55 -19.39
N MET A 103 -9.33 -12.10 -19.03
CA MET A 103 -10.14 -11.68 -17.88
C MET A 103 -10.43 -12.83 -16.90
N ASP A 104 -9.66 -13.92 -16.97
CA ASP A 104 -9.81 -15.05 -16.05
C ASP A 104 -9.02 -14.82 -14.75
N LEU A 105 -9.75 -14.63 -13.64
CA LEU A 105 -9.19 -14.45 -12.30
C LEU A 105 -8.47 -15.69 -11.76
N GLU A 106 -8.95 -16.89 -12.10
CA GLU A 106 -8.37 -18.16 -11.66
C GLU A 106 -7.07 -18.45 -12.41
N ALA A 107 -7.05 -18.18 -13.72
CA ALA A 107 -5.83 -18.26 -14.54
C ALA A 107 -4.83 -17.13 -14.26
N MET A 108 -5.22 -16.12 -13.47
CA MET A 108 -4.42 -14.95 -13.12
C MET A 108 -3.97 -14.16 -14.36
N ASP A 109 -4.86 -13.97 -15.33
CA ASP A 109 -4.55 -13.25 -16.56
C ASP A 109 -3.95 -11.87 -16.27
N SER A 110 -2.75 -11.62 -16.78
CA SER A 110 -1.95 -10.45 -16.42
C SER A 110 -1.37 -9.74 -17.64
N GLY A 111 -1.08 -8.44 -17.48
CA GLY A 111 -0.19 -7.74 -18.41
C GLY A 111 1.20 -8.38 -18.37
N VAL A 112 1.78 -8.47 -17.17
CA VAL A 112 3.04 -9.18 -16.93
C VAL A 112 2.88 -10.21 -15.82
N PHE A 113 3.24 -11.46 -16.09
CA PHE A 113 3.28 -12.53 -15.09
C PHE A 113 4.72 -13.04 -14.93
N ALA A 114 5.30 -12.84 -13.75
CA ALA A 114 6.60 -13.40 -13.40
C ALA A 114 6.38 -14.71 -12.60
N THR A 115 6.78 -15.84 -13.19
CA THR A 115 6.65 -17.16 -12.56
C THR A 115 7.66 -17.33 -11.43
N GLU A 116 7.61 -18.47 -10.74
CA GLU A 116 8.57 -18.79 -9.67
C GLU A 116 10.02 -18.83 -10.18
N ALA A 117 10.23 -19.19 -11.45
CA ALA A 117 11.54 -19.21 -12.10
C ALA A 117 12.11 -17.80 -12.34
N ALA A 118 11.28 -16.76 -12.32
CA ALA A 118 11.64 -15.39 -12.65
C ALA A 118 12.34 -14.63 -11.51
N THR A 119 13.23 -15.31 -10.77
CA THR A 119 13.94 -14.70 -9.64
C THR A 119 14.78 -13.51 -10.11
N ALA A 120 14.79 -12.44 -9.32
CA ALA A 120 15.51 -11.20 -9.62
C ALA A 120 15.12 -10.53 -10.96
N ALA A 121 13.93 -10.82 -11.48
CA ALA A 121 13.41 -10.09 -12.65
C ALA A 121 13.25 -8.60 -12.35
N LEU A 122 13.51 -7.75 -13.34
CA LEU A 122 13.36 -6.29 -13.25
C LEU A 122 12.34 -5.84 -14.30
N ILE A 123 11.21 -5.30 -13.84
CA ILE A 123 10.17 -4.72 -14.68
C ILE A 123 10.14 -3.22 -14.39
N GLU A 124 10.55 -2.40 -15.35
CA GLU A 124 10.71 -0.96 -15.11
C GLU A 124 10.34 -0.03 -16.26
N ASP A 125 10.01 1.22 -15.93
CA ASP A 125 9.79 2.27 -16.93
C ASP A 125 8.77 1.86 -18.01
N THR A 126 7.76 1.08 -17.64
CA THR A 126 6.77 0.47 -18.53
C THR A 126 5.36 0.98 -18.20
N VAL A 127 4.50 1.14 -19.22
CA VAL A 127 3.07 1.41 -19.03
C VAL A 127 2.29 0.09 -19.13
N VAL A 128 1.59 -0.31 -18.07
CA VAL A 128 0.76 -1.52 -18.04
C VAL A 128 -0.70 -1.11 -17.89
N ALA A 129 -1.50 -1.25 -18.94
CA ALA A 129 -2.86 -0.72 -18.98
C ALA A 129 -3.87 -1.68 -19.60
N GLY A 130 -5.11 -1.66 -19.12
CA GLY A 130 -6.20 -2.45 -19.73
C GLY A 130 -5.97 -3.97 -19.61
N ASN A 131 -5.47 -4.40 -18.46
CA ASN A 131 -5.27 -5.81 -18.12
C ASN A 131 -6.07 -6.15 -16.85
N LEU A 132 -6.44 -7.42 -16.68
CA LEU A 132 -7.12 -7.89 -15.47
C LEU A 132 -6.24 -7.66 -14.23
N TYR A 133 -5.05 -8.27 -14.21
CA TYR A 133 -3.97 -7.91 -13.30
C TYR A 133 -2.91 -7.11 -14.06
N GLY A 134 -2.34 -6.08 -13.44
CA GLY A 134 -1.24 -5.33 -14.05
C GLY A 134 0.03 -6.19 -14.12
N ILE A 135 0.71 -6.32 -12.98
CA ILE A 135 1.94 -7.12 -12.83
C ILE A 135 1.74 -8.13 -11.70
N TYR A 136 1.95 -9.41 -11.99
CA TYR A 136 1.83 -10.49 -11.02
C TYR A 136 3.21 -11.14 -10.78
N ILE A 137 3.71 -11.04 -9.54
CA ILE A 137 4.93 -11.70 -9.08
C ILE A 137 4.52 -12.96 -8.31
N HIS A 138 4.64 -14.13 -8.93
CA HIS A 138 4.20 -15.40 -8.37
C HIS A 138 5.41 -16.28 -8.03
N GLY A 139 5.85 -16.27 -6.77
CA GLY A 139 7.04 -17.04 -6.34
C GLY A 139 8.39 -16.40 -6.68
N ALA A 140 8.40 -15.39 -7.57
CA ALA A 140 9.61 -14.81 -8.13
C ALA A 140 10.43 -13.99 -7.10
N ALA A 141 11.33 -14.66 -6.38
CA ALA A 141 12.09 -14.05 -5.29
C ALA A 141 12.98 -12.91 -5.77
N LYS A 142 13.10 -11.85 -4.96
CA LYS A 142 13.94 -10.67 -5.20
C LYS A 142 13.63 -9.86 -6.47
N SER A 143 12.52 -10.13 -7.14
CA SER A 143 12.11 -9.38 -8.33
C SER A 143 11.70 -7.94 -7.98
N MET A 144 11.95 -7.03 -8.92
CA MET A 144 11.74 -5.60 -8.78
C MET A 144 10.73 -5.11 -9.80
N VAL A 145 9.73 -4.37 -9.33
CA VAL A 145 8.79 -3.61 -10.15
C VAL A 145 9.00 -2.14 -9.82
N ARG A 146 9.60 -1.35 -10.73
CA ARG A 146 9.92 0.05 -10.44
C ARG A 146 9.60 1.05 -11.53
N ARG A 147 9.17 2.26 -11.14
CA ARG A 147 8.90 3.38 -12.09
C ARG A 147 7.94 3.01 -13.23
N ASN A 148 6.96 2.15 -12.95
CA ASN A 148 5.93 1.81 -13.91
C ASN A 148 4.69 2.67 -13.70
N LYS A 149 3.94 2.89 -14.78
CA LYS A 149 2.58 3.44 -14.74
C LYS A 149 1.59 2.32 -14.98
N ILE A 150 0.82 1.96 -13.96
CA ILE A 150 -0.09 0.82 -13.97
C ILE A 150 -1.54 1.32 -13.87
N ILE A 151 -2.32 1.06 -14.91
CA ILE A 151 -3.70 1.53 -15.05
C ILE A 151 -4.60 0.29 -15.17
N GLY A 152 -5.20 -0.11 -14.06
CA GLY A 152 -6.14 -1.23 -14.02
C GLY A 152 -7.45 -0.94 -14.75
N LEU A 153 -8.34 -1.93 -14.77
CA LEU A 153 -9.68 -1.77 -15.34
C LEU A 153 -10.45 -0.67 -14.61
N SER A 154 -11.00 0.28 -15.37
CA SER A 154 -11.74 1.43 -14.84
C SER A 154 -13.24 1.19 -14.74
N ASP A 155 -13.74 0.17 -15.42
CA ASP A 155 -15.14 -0.20 -15.54
C ASP A 155 -15.45 -1.56 -14.92
N GLY A 156 -16.74 -1.82 -14.71
CA GLY A 156 -17.23 -3.07 -14.12
C GLY A 156 -17.23 -3.09 -12.59
N ARG A 157 -17.36 -4.30 -12.04
CA ARG A 157 -17.38 -4.52 -10.59
C ARG A 157 -15.96 -4.65 -10.07
N LEU A 158 -15.66 -3.88 -9.02
CA LEU A 158 -14.35 -3.90 -8.35
C LEU A 158 -13.92 -5.29 -7.87
N SER A 159 -14.89 -6.16 -7.52
CA SER A 159 -14.62 -7.55 -7.11
C SER A 159 -14.12 -8.44 -8.25
N GLU A 160 -14.45 -8.08 -9.48
CA GLU A 160 -14.11 -8.81 -10.71
C GLU A 160 -12.80 -8.29 -11.34
N SER A 161 -12.28 -7.16 -10.87
CA SER A 161 -10.98 -6.62 -11.29
C SER A 161 -9.82 -7.24 -10.52
N GLY A 162 -8.67 -7.38 -11.18
CA GLY A 162 -7.40 -7.69 -10.53
C GLY A 162 -6.73 -6.47 -9.90
N ASN A 163 -5.55 -6.69 -9.32
CA ASN A 163 -4.76 -5.67 -8.66
C ASN A 163 -3.73 -5.05 -9.62
N GLY A 164 -3.21 -3.87 -9.29
CA GLY A 164 -2.12 -3.23 -10.04
C GLY A 164 -0.85 -4.07 -9.99
N VAL A 165 -0.34 -4.37 -8.78
CA VAL A 165 0.75 -5.32 -8.55
C VAL A 165 0.31 -6.37 -7.53
N THR A 166 0.45 -7.66 -7.87
CA THR A 166 0.27 -8.75 -6.93
C THR A 166 1.60 -9.40 -6.60
N VAL A 167 1.89 -9.60 -5.32
CA VAL A 167 3.07 -10.29 -4.80
C VAL A 167 2.61 -11.52 -4.04
N TRP A 168 2.77 -12.70 -4.62
CA TRP A 168 2.41 -13.96 -3.99
C TRP A 168 3.67 -14.78 -3.70
N ASN A 169 3.93 -15.06 -2.43
CA ASN A 169 5.07 -15.87 -1.98
C ASN A 169 6.41 -15.53 -2.68
N ALA A 170 6.75 -14.24 -2.78
CA ALA A 170 7.94 -13.77 -3.49
C ALA A 170 8.89 -13.04 -2.52
N PRO A 171 9.69 -13.77 -1.71
CA PRO A 171 10.53 -13.16 -0.69
C PRO A 171 11.55 -12.20 -1.28
N GLY A 172 11.69 -11.02 -0.66
CA GLY A 172 12.64 -10.03 -1.14
C GLY A 172 12.17 -9.21 -2.34
N ALA A 173 10.96 -9.45 -2.87
CA ALA A 173 10.41 -8.65 -3.95
C ALA A 173 10.24 -7.18 -3.53
N ARG A 174 10.43 -6.27 -4.50
CA ARG A 174 10.47 -4.82 -4.28
C ARG A 174 9.52 -4.16 -5.28
N VAL A 175 8.62 -3.31 -4.81
CA VAL A 175 7.70 -2.51 -5.64
C VAL A 175 7.93 -1.05 -5.30
N ILE A 176 8.60 -0.32 -6.20
CA ILE A 176 9.22 0.97 -5.88
C ILE A 176 8.84 2.05 -6.90
N GLU A 177 8.46 3.24 -6.44
CA GLU A 177 8.28 4.42 -7.33
C GLU A 177 7.26 4.19 -8.47
N ASN A 178 6.24 3.36 -8.27
CA ASN A 178 5.20 3.14 -9.29
C ASN A 178 4.01 4.09 -9.09
N GLU A 179 3.37 4.46 -10.18
CA GLU A 179 2.07 5.13 -10.20
C GLU A 179 1.00 4.09 -10.51
N ILE A 180 0.06 3.86 -9.59
CA ILE A 180 -0.95 2.81 -9.72
C ILE A 180 -2.34 3.42 -9.56
N SER A 181 -3.18 3.23 -10.57
CA SER A 181 -4.59 3.62 -10.52
C SER A 181 -5.53 2.59 -11.12
N PHE A 182 -6.79 2.65 -10.70
CA PHE A 182 -7.85 1.75 -11.15
C PHE A 182 -7.57 0.25 -10.89
N GLY A 183 -8.47 -0.63 -11.35
CA GLY A 183 -8.53 -2.01 -10.87
C GLY A 183 -9.01 -2.09 -9.42
N ARG A 184 -8.67 -3.19 -8.73
CA ARG A 184 -9.12 -3.48 -7.36
C ARG A 184 -8.22 -2.87 -6.29
N ASP A 185 -7.05 -3.45 -6.05
CA ASP A 185 -6.06 -2.95 -5.08
C ASP A 185 -4.81 -2.46 -5.81
N GLY A 186 -4.08 -1.50 -5.24
CA GLY A 186 -2.83 -1.00 -5.79
C GLY A 186 -1.73 -2.06 -5.75
N ILE A 187 -1.21 -2.34 -4.55
CA ILE A 187 -0.33 -3.49 -4.29
C ILE A 187 -1.07 -4.47 -3.38
N ALA A 188 -1.17 -5.74 -3.78
CA ALA A 188 -1.63 -6.83 -2.92
C ALA A 188 -0.50 -7.82 -2.66
N THR A 189 -0.16 -8.08 -1.39
CA THR A 189 0.85 -9.06 -1.00
C THR A 189 0.26 -10.17 -0.17
N ILE A 190 0.59 -11.42 -0.52
CA ILE A 190 0.04 -12.63 0.09
C ILE A 190 1.17 -13.60 0.40
N ALA A 191 1.24 -14.04 1.66
CA ALA A 191 2.13 -15.11 2.12
C ALA A 191 3.61 -14.90 1.75
N SER A 192 4.13 -13.68 1.91
CA SER A 192 5.50 -13.32 1.53
C SER A 192 6.34 -12.82 2.71
N LYS A 193 7.60 -12.43 2.47
CA LYS A 193 8.47 -11.84 3.51
C LYS A 193 9.62 -11.01 2.96
N ARG A 194 10.16 -10.10 3.79
CA ARG A 194 11.32 -9.25 3.45
C ARG A 194 11.09 -8.41 2.20
N ASN A 195 9.85 -8.00 1.97
CA ASN A 195 9.49 -7.15 0.85
C ASN A 195 9.69 -5.68 1.18
N VAL A 196 9.88 -4.87 0.12
CA VAL A 196 9.96 -3.41 0.24
C VAL A 196 8.96 -2.78 -0.72
N PHE A 197 8.02 -2.02 -0.18
CA PHE A 197 7.06 -1.22 -0.95
C PHE A 197 7.30 0.24 -0.63
N SER A 198 7.91 0.98 -1.57
CA SER A 198 8.40 2.33 -1.27
C SER A 198 8.23 3.35 -2.39
N GLY A 199 7.86 4.58 -2.04
CA GLY A 199 7.77 5.67 -3.03
C GLY A 199 6.63 5.53 -4.04
N ASN A 200 5.68 4.62 -3.82
CA ASN A 200 4.57 4.40 -4.77
C ASN A 200 3.45 5.41 -4.53
N ARG A 201 2.76 5.81 -5.61
CA ARG A 201 1.62 6.73 -5.60
C ARG A 201 0.36 6.00 -6.06
N PHE A 202 -0.73 6.15 -5.32
CA PHE A 202 -1.98 5.41 -5.52
C PHE A 202 -3.19 6.32 -5.59
N THR A 203 -4.01 6.16 -6.63
CA THR A 203 -5.29 6.85 -6.75
C THR A 203 -6.36 5.92 -7.31
N ASN A 204 -7.62 6.16 -6.96
CA ASN A 204 -8.74 5.38 -7.51
C ASN A 204 -8.56 3.86 -7.37
N VAL A 205 -8.12 3.38 -6.21
CA VAL A 205 -8.10 1.95 -5.86
C VAL A 205 -8.91 1.70 -4.59
N ARG A 206 -9.23 0.44 -4.32
CA ARG A 206 -9.83 0.02 -3.06
C ARG A 206 -8.82 0.22 -1.94
N PHE A 207 -7.75 -0.56 -1.96
CA PHE A 207 -6.65 -0.47 -1.00
C PHE A 207 -5.40 -0.03 -1.73
N ALA A 208 -4.72 1.03 -1.28
CA ALA A 208 -3.44 1.41 -1.87
C ALA A 208 -2.42 0.28 -1.68
N ILE A 209 -2.29 -0.22 -0.46
CA ILE A 209 -1.50 -1.42 -0.15
C ILE A 209 -2.31 -2.37 0.73
N HIS A 210 -2.42 -3.62 0.30
CA HIS A 210 -3.16 -4.70 0.94
C HIS A 210 -2.22 -5.85 1.33
N TYR A 211 -2.02 -6.06 2.63
CA TYR A 211 -1.23 -7.15 3.18
C TYR A 211 -2.10 -8.31 3.65
N MET A 212 -1.67 -9.52 3.32
CA MET A 212 -2.14 -10.78 3.91
C MET A 212 -0.93 -11.67 4.20
N TYR A 213 -0.68 -11.97 5.47
CA TYR A 213 0.38 -12.92 5.88
C TYR A 213 1.79 -12.59 5.36
N THR A 214 2.14 -11.30 5.25
CA THR A 214 3.43 -10.85 4.73
C THR A 214 4.27 -10.24 5.84
N ASN A 215 5.41 -10.86 6.17
CA ASN A 215 6.16 -10.54 7.40
C ASN A 215 7.52 -9.90 7.12
N ASP A 216 8.14 -9.32 8.14
CA ASP A 216 9.53 -8.84 8.08
C ASP A 216 9.79 -7.84 6.94
N SER A 217 8.79 -7.01 6.62
CA SER A 217 8.74 -6.20 5.40
C SER A 217 8.61 -4.70 5.72
N GLU A 218 8.88 -3.87 4.71
CA GLU A 218 8.90 -2.42 4.84
C GLU A 218 7.91 -1.76 3.87
N ILE A 219 7.13 -0.81 4.41
CA ILE A 219 6.21 0.07 3.69
C ILE A 219 6.67 1.49 4.00
N ARG A 220 7.27 2.18 3.02
CA ARG A 220 7.91 3.47 3.27
C ARG A 220 7.66 4.54 2.22
N GLY A 221 7.30 5.75 2.64
CA GLY A 221 7.29 6.91 1.74
C GLY A 221 6.27 6.77 0.61
N ASN A 222 5.21 5.99 0.80
CA ASN A 222 4.16 5.85 -0.20
C ASN A 222 3.10 6.95 0.00
N VAL A 223 2.36 7.27 -1.06
CA VAL A 223 1.26 8.26 -1.03
C VAL A 223 -0.01 7.63 -1.55
N SER A 224 -1.04 7.57 -0.71
CA SER A 224 -2.40 7.18 -1.04
C SER A 224 -3.28 8.42 -1.07
N THR A 225 -3.95 8.67 -2.21
CA THR A 225 -4.83 9.83 -2.36
C THR A 225 -6.21 9.39 -2.82
N GLY A 226 -7.23 9.73 -2.04
CA GLY A 226 -8.63 9.56 -2.44
C GLY A 226 -9.06 8.11 -2.66
N ASN A 227 -8.40 7.10 -2.07
CA ASN A 227 -8.77 5.69 -2.18
C ASN A 227 -9.86 5.31 -1.18
N LEU A 228 -10.30 4.04 -1.16
CA LEU A 228 -11.24 3.60 -0.13
C LEU A 228 -10.50 3.41 1.21
N VAL A 229 -9.34 2.76 1.18
CA VAL A 229 -8.41 2.66 2.31
C VAL A 229 -6.99 2.88 1.80
N GLY A 230 -6.18 3.61 2.57
CA GLY A 230 -4.76 3.76 2.28
C GLY A 230 -4.03 2.45 2.49
N TYR A 231 -3.73 2.12 3.74
CA TYR A 231 -2.87 0.99 4.08
C TYR A 231 -3.64 -0.07 4.88
N ALA A 232 -4.00 -1.17 4.23
CA ALA A 232 -4.68 -2.32 4.84
C ALA A 232 -3.67 -3.40 5.24
N ILE A 233 -3.23 -3.37 6.50
CA ILE A 233 -2.21 -4.26 7.04
C ILE A 233 -2.86 -5.39 7.82
N MET A 234 -2.92 -6.59 7.22
CA MET A 234 -3.58 -7.75 7.84
C MET A 234 -2.67 -8.95 8.09
N PHE A 235 -2.88 -9.60 9.23
CA PHE A 235 -2.29 -10.89 9.63
C PHE A 235 -0.77 -10.98 9.45
N SER A 236 -0.07 -9.91 9.79
CA SER A 236 1.35 -9.72 9.45
C SER A 236 2.15 -9.29 10.67
N SER A 237 3.46 -9.50 10.66
CA SER A 237 4.31 -9.23 11.82
C SER A 237 5.68 -8.68 11.46
N ARG A 238 6.26 -7.91 12.38
CA ARG A 238 7.61 -7.32 12.27
C ARG A 238 7.75 -6.42 11.05
N LEU A 239 6.76 -5.55 10.86
CA LEU A 239 6.74 -4.58 9.78
C LEU A 239 7.39 -3.27 10.20
N LYS A 240 7.94 -2.55 9.20
CA LYS A 240 8.27 -1.14 9.31
C LYS A 240 7.33 -0.37 8.40
N ILE A 241 6.41 0.39 8.98
CA ILE A 241 5.42 1.21 8.29
C ILE A 241 5.81 2.65 8.58
N VAL A 242 6.57 3.26 7.69
CA VAL A 242 7.26 4.53 8.00
C VAL A 242 7.06 5.60 6.94
N ASP A 243 6.83 6.83 7.37
CA ASP A 243 6.78 8.02 6.49
C ASP A 243 5.76 7.91 5.33
N ASN A 244 4.65 7.18 5.51
CA ASN A 244 3.62 7.07 4.49
C ASN A 244 2.54 8.14 4.66
N ILE A 245 1.92 8.55 3.56
CA ILE A 245 0.86 9.57 3.54
C ILE A 245 -0.44 8.93 3.04
N SER A 246 -1.50 9.02 3.85
CA SER A 246 -2.87 8.79 3.43
C SER A 246 -3.59 10.14 3.41
N ASP A 247 -4.14 10.51 2.25
CA ASP A 247 -4.71 11.83 2.00
C ASP A 247 -6.11 11.69 1.39
N GLY A 248 -7.14 11.93 2.19
CA GLY A 248 -8.53 11.86 1.73
C GLY A 248 -9.04 10.46 1.40
N ASP A 249 -8.44 9.42 1.96
CA ASP A 249 -8.99 8.07 1.86
C ASP A 249 -10.36 8.00 2.57
N ARG A 250 -11.28 7.18 2.07
CA ARG A 250 -12.70 7.23 2.49
C ARG A 250 -12.96 6.60 3.87
N ASP A 251 -12.46 5.39 4.08
CA ASP A 251 -12.82 4.56 5.23
C ASP A 251 -11.72 4.64 6.29
N HIS A 252 -10.49 4.27 5.90
CA HIS A 252 -9.34 4.16 6.81
C HIS A 252 -8.10 4.72 6.14
N GLY A 253 -7.31 5.53 6.87
CA GLY A 253 -5.97 5.86 6.40
C GLY A 253 -5.00 4.72 6.63
N LEU A 254 -4.94 4.23 7.88
CA LEU A 254 -4.16 3.06 8.27
C LEU A 254 -5.04 2.04 9.02
N LEU A 255 -5.08 0.82 8.51
CA LEU A 255 -5.83 -0.29 9.06
C LEU A 255 -4.84 -1.37 9.54
N LEU A 256 -4.77 -1.59 10.85
CA LEU A 256 -3.95 -2.64 11.49
C LEU A 256 -4.85 -3.74 12.04
N ASN A 257 -4.92 -4.87 11.34
CA ASN A 257 -5.76 -6.00 11.71
C ASN A 257 -4.91 -7.26 11.91
N PHE A 258 -4.70 -7.71 13.14
CA PHE A 258 -3.70 -8.76 13.44
C PHE A 258 -2.29 -8.40 12.92
N ALA A 259 -1.95 -7.11 12.94
CA ALA A 259 -0.60 -6.62 12.65
C ALA A 259 0.18 -6.51 13.98
N ASN A 260 1.27 -7.27 14.13
CA ASN A 260 1.94 -7.42 15.43
C ASN A 260 3.43 -7.09 15.38
N ASN A 261 3.99 -6.71 16.53
CA ASN A 261 5.44 -6.49 16.71
C ASN A 261 6.04 -5.53 15.67
N SER A 262 5.27 -4.55 15.22
CA SER A 262 5.63 -3.67 14.10
C SER A 262 5.95 -2.25 14.58
N LEU A 263 6.78 -1.55 13.82
CA LEU A 263 7.03 -0.12 13.95
C LEU A 263 6.13 0.63 12.99
N VAL A 264 5.35 1.58 13.51
CA VAL A 264 4.50 2.50 12.76
C VAL A 264 4.94 3.91 13.13
N SER A 265 5.68 4.59 12.26
CA SER A 265 6.27 5.88 12.64
C SER A 265 6.39 6.89 11.51
N GLY A 266 6.21 8.18 11.81
CA GLY A 266 6.33 9.24 10.81
C GLY A 266 5.21 9.27 9.78
N ASN A 267 4.16 8.45 9.91
CA ASN A 267 3.07 8.40 8.95
C ASN A 267 2.11 9.57 9.17
N ILE A 268 1.51 10.04 8.08
CA ILE A 268 0.55 11.13 8.08
C ILE A 268 -0.76 10.61 7.51
N VAL A 269 -1.86 10.85 8.22
CA VAL A 269 -3.22 10.60 7.73
C VAL A 269 -4.00 11.90 7.80
N ARG A 270 -4.49 12.37 6.65
CA ARG A 270 -5.27 13.59 6.52
C ARG A 270 -6.68 13.29 6.06
N GLY A 271 -7.65 13.80 6.80
CA GLY A 271 -9.05 13.74 6.44
C GLY A 271 -9.52 14.97 5.66
N HIS A 272 -10.51 14.75 4.81
CA HIS A 272 -11.18 15.77 4.01
C HIS A 272 -12.69 15.57 4.09
N LEU A 273 -13.46 16.65 3.94
CA LEU A 273 -14.88 16.55 3.61
C LEU A 273 -15.02 16.03 2.19
N GLN A 274 -15.83 14.98 2.01
CA GLN A 274 -15.98 14.28 0.75
C GLN A 274 -17.46 14.08 0.41
N PRO A 275 -17.85 14.00 -0.87
CA PRO A 275 -19.23 13.75 -1.25
C PRO A 275 -19.76 12.43 -0.70
N GLU A 276 -20.99 12.42 -0.17
CA GLU A 276 -21.64 11.23 0.40
C GLU A 276 -21.83 10.11 -0.64
N SER A 277 -21.90 10.45 -1.93
CA SER A 277 -21.97 9.49 -3.03
C SER A 277 -20.85 8.45 -2.98
N ARG A 278 -19.68 8.80 -2.42
CA ARG A 278 -18.58 7.85 -2.20
C ARG A 278 -18.96 6.67 -1.30
N TRP A 279 -19.93 6.80 -0.41
CA TRP A 279 -20.41 5.72 0.48
C TRP A 279 -21.55 4.91 -0.11
N THR A 280 -22.33 5.50 -1.02
CA THR A 280 -23.52 4.85 -1.61
C THR A 280 -23.20 4.07 -2.87
N LEU A 281 -22.10 4.41 -3.55
CA LEU A 281 -21.57 3.62 -4.66
C LEU A 281 -20.98 2.30 -4.12
N ALA A 282 -21.74 1.21 -4.25
CA ALA A 282 -21.44 -0.12 -3.73
C ALA A 282 -20.30 -0.85 -4.49
N GLY A 283 -19.18 -0.18 -4.76
CA GLY A 283 -18.04 -0.74 -5.48
C GLY A 283 -18.23 -0.85 -7.00
N THR A 284 -19.29 -0.28 -7.55
CA THR A 284 -19.47 -0.12 -9.00
C THR A 284 -18.85 1.21 -9.43
N ARG A 285 -17.93 1.17 -10.41
CA ARG A 285 -17.45 2.38 -11.08
C ARG A 285 -18.22 2.56 -12.38
N ALA A 286 -18.87 3.71 -12.55
CA ALA A 286 -19.45 4.09 -13.83
C ALA A 286 -18.32 4.41 -14.82
N SER A 287 -18.56 4.21 -16.11
CA SER A 287 -17.57 4.52 -17.14
C SER A 287 -17.23 6.01 -17.12
N SER A 288 -15.97 6.36 -17.43
CA SER A 288 -15.50 7.75 -17.50
C SER A 288 -16.25 8.63 -18.53
N GLN A 289 -17.11 8.04 -19.38
CA GLN A 289 -17.97 8.77 -20.32
C GLN A 289 -19.29 9.29 -19.70
N GLU A 290 -19.67 8.82 -18.50
CA GLU A 290 -20.91 9.22 -17.82
C GLU A 290 -20.67 10.12 -16.60
N MET A 291 -19.42 10.45 -16.28
CA MET A 291 -19.13 11.45 -15.25
C MET A 291 -19.11 12.85 -15.88
N PRO A 292 -19.97 13.79 -15.46
CA PRO A 292 -19.86 15.17 -15.90
C PRO A 292 -18.50 15.72 -15.47
N MET A 293 -17.68 16.12 -16.44
CA MET A 293 -16.52 16.98 -16.22
C MET A 293 -17.03 18.38 -15.92
N ASP A 294 -17.26 18.71 -14.64
CA ASP A 294 -17.27 20.11 -14.20
C ASP A 294 -17.01 20.22 -12.68
N ASP A 295 -15.75 20.43 -12.30
CA ASP A 295 -15.31 20.81 -10.94
C ASP A 295 -15.10 22.34 -10.84
N SER A 296 -15.78 23.15 -11.66
CA SER A 296 -15.65 24.62 -11.67
C SER A 296 -16.90 25.38 -11.24
N ALA A 297 -17.66 24.85 -10.27
CA ALA A 297 -18.73 25.61 -9.61
C ALA A 297 -18.23 26.28 -8.30
N PRO A 298 -18.61 27.54 -8.02
CA PRO A 298 -18.17 28.24 -6.80
C PRO A 298 -18.67 27.54 -5.54
N GLN A 299 -17.79 27.37 -4.56
CA GLN A 299 -18.10 26.82 -3.24
C GLN A 299 -18.94 27.83 -2.44
N ASP A 300 -20.22 27.54 -2.25
CA ASP A 300 -21.04 28.18 -1.22
C ASP A 300 -20.71 27.54 0.14
N GLU A 301 -20.08 28.29 1.04
CA GLU A 301 -19.66 27.86 2.39
C GLU A 301 -20.82 27.55 3.37
N GLY A 302 -22.06 27.41 2.89
CA GLY A 302 -23.27 27.42 3.71
C GLY A 302 -24.01 26.09 3.89
N ASP A 303 -23.84 25.10 2.99
CA ASP A 303 -24.65 23.88 3.02
C ASP A 303 -23.78 22.62 2.97
N GLN A 304 -23.50 22.05 4.14
CA GLN A 304 -22.79 20.76 4.29
C GLN A 304 -23.72 19.54 4.11
N SER A 305 -24.97 19.72 3.66
CA SER A 305 -25.85 18.58 3.37
C SER A 305 -25.27 17.76 2.20
N GLY A 306 -24.96 16.49 2.44
CA GLY A 306 -24.38 15.59 1.42
C GLY A 306 -22.84 15.44 1.44
N PHE A 307 -22.15 15.99 2.45
CA PHE A 307 -20.71 15.72 2.67
C PHE A 307 -20.46 14.89 3.94
N ARG A 308 -19.46 14.01 3.88
CA ARG A 308 -18.99 13.20 5.00
C ARG A 308 -17.48 13.31 5.14
N LEU A 309 -17.00 13.36 6.38
CA LEU A 309 -15.58 13.40 6.69
C LEU A 309 -14.96 12.01 6.47
N GLY A 310 -13.94 11.94 5.62
CA GLY A 310 -13.15 10.73 5.35
C GLY A 310 -11.65 11.00 5.52
N PRO A 311 -10.87 10.10 6.15
CA PRO A 311 -11.30 8.76 6.51
C PRO A 311 -12.20 8.74 7.75
N GLU A 312 -13.15 7.80 7.79
CA GLU A 312 -13.97 7.57 8.97
C GLU A 312 -13.11 7.30 10.21
N LYS A 313 -11.93 6.68 10.01
CA LYS A 313 -10.93 6.45 11.04
C LYS A 313 -9.55 6.73 10.46
N CYS A 314 -8.81 7.67 11.03
CA CYS A 314 -7.42 7.90 10.66
C CYS A 314 -6.62 6.59 10.84
N VAL A 315 -6.73 5.99 12.02
CA VAL A 315 -6.19 4.65 12.31
C VAL A 315 -7.25 3.73 12.91
N PHE A 316 -7.34 2.49 12.40
CA PHE A 316 -8.09 1.41 13.03
C PHE A 316 -7.16 0.29 13.49
N ILE A 317 -7.20 -0.04 14.77
CA ILE A 317 -6.41 -1.10 15.39
C ILE A 317 -7.35 -2.19 15.92
N TYR A 318 -7.24 -3.37 15.33
CA TYR A 318 -8.01 -4.55 15.67
C TYR A 318 -7.09 -5.74 15.92
N ASN A 319 -7.10 -6.23 17.16
CA ASN A 319 -6.25 -7.33 17.63
C ASN A 319 -4.79 -7.22 17.14
N ALA A 320 -4.25 -6.01 17.17
CA ALA A 320 -2.89 -5.70 16.74
C ALA A 320 -2.06 -5.40 18.00
N ASN A 321 -1.01 -6.18 18.23
CA ASN A 321 -0.34 -6.27 19.52
C ASN A 321 1.14 -5.95 19.43
N LYS A 322 1.70 -5.40 20.52
CA LYS A 322 3.14 -5.15 20.68
C LYS A 322 3.73 -4.25 19.60
N ASN A 323 2.93 -3.34 19.05
CA ASN A 323 3.41 -2.38 18.06
C ASN A 323 3.98 -1.13 18.76
N ARG A 324 4.87 -0.45 18.06
CA ARG A 324 5.38 0.88 18.44
C ARG A 324 4.81 1.88 17.46
N ILE A 325 3.91 2.73 17.92
CA ILE A 325 3.20 3.72 17.11
C ILE A 325 3.68 5.09 17.56
N LEU A 326 4.65 5.64 16.82
CA LEU A 326 5.48 6.76 17.28
C LEU A 326 5.54 7.88 16.24
N ASP A 327 5.39 9.13 16.67
CA ASP A 327 5.65 10.29 15.80
C ASP A 327 4.81 10.29 14.51
N ASN A 328 3.53 9.88 14.60
CA ASN A 328 2.58 9.94 13.48
C ASN A 328 1.63 11.13 13.62
N GLU A 329 1.11 11.65 12.50
CA GLU A 329 0.11 12.71 12.44
C GLU A 329 -1.24 12.15 11.98
N PHE A 330 -2.28 12.40 12.76
CA PHE A 330 -3.66 12.02 12.47
C PHE A 330 -4.53 13.27 12.52
N ASP A 331 -4.77 13.86 11.35
CA ASP A 331 -5.42 15.16 11.20
C ASP A 331 -6.77 15.07 10.48
N GLY A 332 -7.78 15.75 11.03
CA GLY A 332 -9.04 15.99 10.33
C GLY A 332 -9.91 14.76 10.08
N CYS A 333 -9.77 13.69 10.87
CA CYS A 333 -10.58 12.47 10.71
C CYS A 333 -11.86 12.47 11.57
N ALA A 334 -12.84 11.64 11.20
CA ALA A 334 -14.03 11.48 12.05
C ALA A 334 -13.70 10.81 13.39
N ILE A 335 -12.73 9.90 13.39
CA ILE A 335 -12.09 9.32 14.57
C ILE A 335 -10.57 9.31 14.32
N GLY A 336 -9.77 9.89 15.22
CA GLY A 336 -8.31 9.89 15.12
C GLY A 336 -7.75 8.47 15.22
N ILE A 337 -8.09 7.76 16.30
CA ILE A 337 -7.75 6.34 16.45
C ILE A 337 -8.90 5.54 17.05
N HIS A 338 -9.24 4.43 16.42
CA HIS A 338 -10.17 3.46 16.97
C HIS A 338 -9.44 2.16 17.31
N PHE A 339 -9.44 1.84 18.60
CA PHE A 339 -8.65 0.80 19.20
C PHE A 339 -9.58 -0.23 19.87
N THR A 340 -9.53 -1.49 19.43
CA THR A 340 -10.49 -2.52 19.87
C THR A 340 -9.89 -3.93 19.86
N ALA A 341 -10.71 -4.91 20.26
CA ALA A 341 -10.47 -6.36 20.16
C ALA A 341 -9.19 -6.85 20.86
N GLY A 342 -8.91 -6.35 22.06
CA GLY A 342 -7.81 -6.86 22.88
C GLY A 342 -6.42 -6.55 22.33
N SER A 343 -6.27 -5.44 21.60
CA SER A 343 -4.98 -4.96 21.12
C SER A 343 -4.09 -4.56 22.32
N GLU A 344 -3.13 -5.40 22.68
CA GLU A 344 -2.34 -5.28 23.92
C GLU A 344 -0.85 -5.00 23.67
N GLY A 345 -0.22 -4.35 24.66
CA GLY A 345 1.23 -4.08 24.66
C GLY A 345 1.71 -3.10 23.58
N ASN A 346 0.81 -2.31 23.00
CA ASN A 346 1.18 -1.27 22.04
C ASN A 346 1.74 -0.05 22.78
N LEU A 347 2.86 0.48 22.30
CA LEU A 347 3.42 1.74 22.75
C LEU A 347 2.93 2.86 21.84
N MET A 348 2.42 3.94 22.44
CA MET A 348 1.88 5.11 21.75
C MET A 348 2.53 6.36 22.37
N SER A 349 3.37 7.06 21.62
CA SER A 349 4.08 8.25 22.12
C SER A 349 4.53 9.12 20.95
N GLY A 350 4.57 10.43 21.15
CA GLY A 350 4.99 11.40 20.15
C GLY A 350 4.03 11.56 18.99
N ASN A 351 2.83 10.98 19.00
CA ASN A 351 1.88 11.17 17.90
C ASN A 351 1.16 12.52 18.04
N ALA A 352 0.59 13.03 16.96
CA ALA A 352 -0.25 14.22 16.94
C ALA A 352 -1.67 13.86 16.50
N PHE A 353 -2.64 14.13 17.37
CA PHE A 353 -4.07 13.98 17.09
C PHE A 353 -4.69 15.37 16.92
N ILE A 354 -4.92 15.75 15.68
CA ILE A 354 -5.25 17.13 15.29
C ILE A 354 -6.64 17.18 14.66
N ASN A 355 -7.49 18.10 15.10
CA ASN A 355 -8.79 18.42 14.49
C ASN A 355 -9.72 17.22 14.23
N ASN A 356 -9.52 16.09 14.91
CA ASN A 356 -10.38 14.94 14.75
C ASN A 356 -11.70 15.20 15.48
N ARG A 357 -12.82 14.77 14.89
CA ARG A 357 -14.14 14.92 15.54
C ARG A 357 -14.21 14.13 16.85
N ASN A 358 -13.54 12.98 16.93
CA ASN A 358 -13.28 12.28 18.18
C ASN A 358 -11.81 11.82 18.16
N GLN A 359 -11.01 12.20 19.15
CA GLN A 359 -9.60 11.83 19.15
C GLN A 359 -9.40 10.31 19.28
N VAL A 360 -10.06 9.69 20.27
CA VAL A 360 -9.91 8.26 20.56
C VAL A 360 -11.25 7.56 20.73
N LYS A 361 -11.39 6.39 20.10
CA LYS A 361 -12.41 5.40 20.40
C LYS A 361 -11.75 4.13 20.92
N TYR A 362 -11.75 3.94 22.24
CA TYR A 362 -11.14 2.77 22.89
C TYR A 362 -12.20 1.82 23.46
N ALA A 363 -12.28 0.60 22.92
CA ALA A 363 -13.22 -0.43 23.36
C ALA A 363 -12.54 -1.48 24.25
N GLY A 364 -12.05 -1.07 25.42
CA GLY A 364 -11.47 -1.96 26.43
C GLY A 364 -11.87 -1.60 27.86
N THR A 365 -11.43 -2.40 28.83
CA THR A 365 -11.73 -2.24 30.27
C THR A 365 -10.49 -1.97 31.11
N ARG A 366 -9.30 -1.89 30.50
CA ARG A 366 -8.03 -1.63 31.19
C ARG A 366 -7.65 -0.16 31.06
N TYR A 367 -6.82 0.30 31.99
CA TYR A 367 -6.12 1.57 31.85
C TYR A 367 -4.86 1.38 31.01
N ILE A 368 -4.65 2.27 30.05
CA ILE A 368 -3.45 2.27 29.22
C ILE A 368 -2.90 3.70 29.23
N ASP A 369 -1.65 3.84 29.66
CA ASP A 369 -0.91 5.10 29.54
C ASP A 369 -0.27 5.17 28.15
N TRP A 370 -0.55 6.25 27.43
CA TRP A 370 0.02 6.58 26.12
C TRP A 370 1.13 7.61 26.28
N SER A 371 2.04 7.34 27.21
CA SER A 371 3.32 8.02 27.32
C SER A 371 4.42 6.99 27.53
N VAL A 372 5.62 7.31 27.07
CA VAL A 372 6.80 6.46 27.18
C VAL A 372 7.97 7.34 27.59
N ASP A 373 8.68 6.96 28.66
CA ASP A 373 9.87 7.66 29.15
C ASP A 373 9.65 9.18 29.34
N GLY A 374 8.49 9.55 29.90
CA GLY A 374 8.13 10.96 30.14
C GLY A 374 7.65 11.73 28.90
N ARG A 375 7.41 11.05 27.77
CA ARG A 375 6.94 11.68 26.53
C ARG A 375 5.61 11.08 26.08
N GLY A 376 4.55 11.89 26.05
CA GLY A 376 3.22 11.54 25.56
C GLY A 376 2.96 11.97 24.13
N ASN A 377 1.72 12.29 23.80
CA ASN A 377 1.24 12.69 22.47
C ASN A 377 0.69 14.12 22.50
N TYR A 378 0.59 14.73 21.33
CA TYR A 378 -0.08 16.01 21.15
C TYR A 378 -1.57 15.82 20.84
N TRP A 379 -2.40 16.65 21.44
CA TRP A 379 -3.87 16.60 21.33
C TRP A 379 -4.41 18.02 21.12
N SER A 380 -4.98 18.29 19.94
CA SER A 380 -5.41 19.65 19.58
C SER A 380 -6.55 20.23 20.45
N ASP A 381 -7.29 19.37 21.15
CA ASP A 381 -8.39 19.71 22.06
C ASP A 381 -7.95 19.76 23.53
N ASN A 382 -6.68 19.47 23.83
CA ASN A 382 -6.15 19.55 25.19
C ASN A 382 -5.75 20.99 25.55
N GLN A 383 -6.53 21.61 26.43
CA GLN A 383 -6.25 22.93 26.99
C GLN A 383 -5.40 22.80 28.26
N ALA A 384 -4.17 22.31 28.10
CA ALA A 384 -3.22 22.17 29.20
C ALA A 384 -2.40 23.45 29.45
N PHE A 385 -1.83 23.54 30.66
CA PHE A 385 -0.83 24.53 31.02
C PHE A 385 0.53 23.83 31.13
N ASP A 386 1.59 24.58 30.84
CA ASP A 386 2.99 24.19 30.99
C ASP A 386 3.67 25.35 31.74
N LEU A 387 3.69 25.25 33.07
CA LEU A 387 4.17 26.32 33.95
C LEU A 387 5.69 26.31 34.12
N ASP A 388 6.35 25.17 33.91
CA ASP A 388 7.80 25.04 34.02
C ASP A 388 8.54 25.17 32.68
N GLY A 389 7.81 25.17 31.56
CA GLY A 389 8.29 25.47 30.22
C GLY A 389 9.03 24.33 29.55
N ASP A 390 8.77 23.08 29.96
CA ASP A 390 9.47 21.90 29.43
C ASP A 390 8.84 21.34 28.14
N GLY A 391 7.70 21.89 27.69
CA GLY A 391 6.96 21.47 26.51
C GLY A 391 5.98 20.32 26.75
N ILE A 392 5.77 19.91 28.00
CA ILE A 392 4.82 18.90 28.45
C ILE A 392 3.73 19.58 29.30
N GLY A 393 2.49 19.13 29.17
CA GLY A 393 1.40 19.64 29.99
C GLY A 393 1.48 19.15 31.44
N ASP A 394 1.32 20.07 32.39
CA ASP A 394 1.34 19.81 33.84
C ASP A 394 0.26 18.83 34.33
N ASN A 395 -0.78 18.61 33.52
CA ASN A 395 -1.92 17.74 33.84
C ASN A 395 -2.07 16.59 32.83
N PRO A 396 -2.34 15.37 33.30
CA PRO A 396 -2.65 14.24 32.42
C PRO A 396 -3.90 14.48 31.58
N TYR A 397 -3.82 14.14 30.30
CA TYR A 397 -4.94 14.20 29.36
C TYR A 397 -5.68 12.85 29.28
N ARG A 398 -7.01 12.88 29.10
CA ARG A 398 -7.86 11.69 28.98
C ARG A 398 -8.80 11.86 27.78
N PRO A 399 -8.52 11.21 26.65
CA PRO A 399 -9.31 11.39 25.42
C PRO A 399 -10.66 10.67 25.44
N ASN A 400 -10.94 9.83 26.45
CA ASN A 400 -12.20 9.11 26.54
C ASN A 400 -12.70 9.00 27.99
N ASP A 401 -14.02 8.94 28.15
CA ASP A 401 -14.67 8.73 29.44
C ASP A 401 -15.81 7.67 29.40
N LEU A 402 -16.41 7.41 30.56
CA LEU A 402 -17.54 6.48 30.70
C LEU A 402 -18.76 6.91 29.88
N MET A 403 -18.97 8.21 29.68
CA MET A 403 -20.08 8.71 28.86
C MET A 403 -19.87 8.38 27.40
N ASP A 404 -18.63 8.42 26.91
CA ASP A 404 -18.33 8.00 25.53
C ASP A 404 -18.69 6.53 25.31
N LYS A 405 -18.46 5.66 26.30
CA LYS A 405 -18.90 4.25 26.26
C LYS A 405 -20.43 4.12 26.16
N VAL A 406 -21.18 4.91 26.94
CA VAL A 406 -22.65 4.94 26.88
C VAL A 406 -23.13 5.46 25.52
N LEU A 407 -22.52 6.51 24.99
CA LEU A 407 -22.84 7.07 23.67
C LEU A 407 -22.53 6.08 22.54
N TRP A 408 -21.54 5.21 22.70
CA TRP A 408 -21.26 4.15 21.72
C TRP A 408 -22.27 3.01 21.79
N THR A 409 -22.74 2.61 22.97
CA THR A 409 -23.76 1.57 23.13
C THR A 409 -25.17 2.05 22.81
N SER A 410 -25.43 3.35 23.00
CA SER A 410 -26.75 3.96 22.77
C SER A 410 -26.58 5.31 22.07
N PRO A 411 -26.38 5.32 20.74
CA PRO A 411 -26.16 6.54 19.97
C PRO A 411 -27.27 7.59 20.11
N GLN A 412 -28.51 7.16 20.41
CA GLN A 412 -29.66 8.05 20.66
C GLN A 412 -29.45 8.95 21.88
N ALA A 413 -28.61 8.53 22.83
CA ALA A 413 -28.26 9.33 24.01
C ALA A 413 -27.43 10.59 23.66
N LYS A 414 -26.98 10.75 22.40
CA LYS A 414 -26.32 11.98 21.94
C LYS A 414 -27.14 13.24 22.17
N VAL A 415 -28.46 13.15 22.20
CA VAL A 415 -29.35 14.29 22.49
C VAL A 415 -29.18 14.81 23.93
N LEU A 416 -28.64 13.98 24.83
CA LEU A 416 -28.50 14.28 26.26
C LEU A 416 -27.09 14.75 26.64
N THR A 417 -26.15 14.85 25.69
CA THR A 417 -24.73 15.16 25.97
C THR A 417 -24.52 16.50 26.65
N THR A 418 -25.38 17.48 26.36
CA THR A 418 -25.34 18.82 26.98
C THR A 418 -26.20 18.92 28.24
N SER A 419 -26.85 17.84 28.67
CA SER A 419 -27.72 17.86 29.84
C SER A 419 -26.93 18.05 31.15
N PRO A 420 -27.52 18.70 32.16
CA PRO A 420 -26.89 18.86 33.48
C PRO A 420 -26.47 17.53 34.12
N ALA A 421 -27.22 16.45 33.90
CA ALA A 421 -26.89 15.13 34.41
C ALA A 421 -25.56 14.60 33.84
N VAL A 422 -25.33 14.77 32.54
CA VAL A 422 -24.07 14.39 31.90
C VAL A 422 -22.90 15.25 32.40
N GLN A 423 -23.12 16.56 32.60
CA GLN A 423 -22.09 17.44 33.15
C GLN A 423 -21.70 17.06 34.59
N VAL A 424 -22.67 16.73 35.44
CA VAL A 424 -22.41 16.25 36.82
C VAL A 424 -21.64 14.93 36.81
N ILE A 425 -21.98 14.01 35.89
CA ILE A 425 -21.24 12.77 35.74
C ILE A 425 -19.80 13.06 35.32
N ARG A 426 -19.55 13.87 34.27
CA ARG A 426 -18.19 14.23 33.83
C ARG A 426 -17.38 14.92 34.94
N TRP A 427 -17.99 15.82 35.70
CA TRP A 427 -17.35 16.43 36.87
C TRP A 427 -16.97 15.39 37.94
N ALA A 428 -17.89 14.51 38.31
CA ALA A 428 -17.63 13.46 39.29
C ALA A 428 -16.51 12.51 38.82
N GLN A 429 -16.45 12.20 37.52
CA GLN A 429 -15.40 11.37 36.94
C GLN A 429 -14.02 12.04 37.01
N ALA A 430 -13.97 13.36 36.82
CA ALA A 430 -12.73 14.13 36.97
C ALA A 430 -12.23 14.13 38.43
N GLN A 431 -13.14 14.17 39.41
CA GLN A 431 -12.79 14.17 40.84
C GLN A 431 -12.48 12.77 41.40
N PHE A 432 -13.07 11.70 40.85
CA PHE A 432 -12.90 10.33 41.33
C PHE A 432 -12.43 9.35 40.23
N PRO A 433 -11.21 9.49 39.69
CA PRO A 433 -10.74 8.67 38.56
C PRO A 433 -10.67 7.17 38.86
N ALA A 434 -10.44 6.79 40.13
CA ALA A 434 -10.31 5.39 40.56
C ALA A 434 -11.58 4.54 40.41
N LEU A 435 -12.74 5.18 40.17
CA LEU A 435 -14.03 4.51 40.01
C LEU A 435 -14.39 4.22 38.54
N LEU A 436 -13.52 4.57 37.58
CA LEU A 436 -13.80 4.41 36.14
C LEU A 436 -13.45 2.99 35.62
N PRO A 437 -14.22 2.44 34.67
CA PRO A 437 -13.94 1.17 34.01
C PRO A 437 -12.93 1.34 32.86
N GLY A 438 -11.64 1.47 33.19
CA GLY A 438 -10.55 1.56 32.20
C GLY A 438 -10.62 2.79 31.29
N GLY A 439 -9.62 2.96 30.43
CA GLY A 439 -9.53 4.12 29.55
C GLY A 439 -8.11 4.41 29.10
N VAL A 440 -7.98 5.34 28.17
CA VAL A 440 -6.69 5.88 27.76
C VAL A 440 -6.37 7.08 28.64
N ILE A 441 -5.14 7.15 29.12
CA ILE A 441 -4.57 8.31 29.77
C ILE A 441 -3.28 8.66 29.05
N ASP A 442 -2.99 9.94 28.91
CA ASP A 442 -1.68 10.42 28.52
C ASP A 442 -1.13 11.22 29.71
N SER A 443 -0.15 10.67 30.42
CA SER A 443 0.40 11.32 31.62
C SER A 443 1.38 12.44 31.33
N HIS A 444 1.88 12.56 30.09
CA HIS A 444 2.86 13.57 29.67
C HIS A 444 2.47 14.18 28.32
N PRO A 445 1.27 14.78 28.20
CA PRO A 445 0.78 15.28 26.92
C PRO A 445 1.68 16.40 26.40
N LEU A 446 1.99 16.39 25.11
CA LEU A 446 2.85 17.39 24.48
C LEU A 446 2.08 18.71 24.29
N MET A 447 2.77 19.84 24.48
CA MET A 447 2.21 21.18 24.27
C MET A 447 2.17 21.60 22.79
N ALA A 448 3.00 20.99 21.95
CA ALA A 448 3.07 21.25 20.51
C ALA A 448 3.14 19.94 19.72
N PRO A 449 2.63 19.91 18.47
CA PRO A 449 2.79 18.76 17.61
C PRO A 449 4.29 18.54 17.28
N PRO A 450 4.73 17.29 17.08
CA PRO A 450 6.09 17.01 16.66
C PRO A 450 6.38 17.64 15.30
N ALA A 451 7.60 18.15 15.12
CA ALA A 451 8.03 18.68 13.83
C ALA A 451 8.17 17.55 12.79
N HIS A 452 7.34 17.57 11.75
CA HIS A 452 7.54 16.71 10.59
C HIS A 452 8.56 17.34 9.64
N LYS A 453 9.43 16.50 9.04
CA LYS A 453 10.20 16.93 7.88
C LYS A 453 9.21 17.14 6.74
N GLU A 454 9.09 18.36 6.23
CA GLU A 454 8.30 18.61 5.02
C GLU A 454 8.76 17.65 3.93
N VAL A 455 7.86 16.75 3.52
CA VAL A 455 8.06 15.94 2.33
C VAL A 455 7.86 16.90 1.16
N LEU A 456 8.97 17.36 0.56
CA LEU A 456 8.94 18.12 -0.69
C LEU A 456 8.07 17.33 -1.70
N GLN A 457 6.98 17.94 -2.13
CA GLN A 457 5.94 17.32 -2.96
C GLN A 457 6.44 16.94 -4.36
#